data_AF-A0A3D8KZP6-F1
#
_entry.id   AF-A0A3D8KZP6-F1
#
_cell.length_a   1.000
_cell.length_b   1.000
_cell.length_c   1.000
_cell.angle_alpha   90.00
_cell.angle_beta   90.00
_cell.angle_gamma   90.00
#
_symmetry.space_group_name_H-M   'P 1'
#
loop_
_entity.id
_entity.type
_entity.pdbx_description
1 polymer ?
#
loop_
_entity_poly.entity_id
_entity_poly.type
_entity_poly.pdbx_seq_one_letter_code
_entity_poly.pdbx_strand_id
1 'polypeptide(L)' 'MDLFARYPFIFLLVALNYALVVVSLVHLIFRSHYTVNQRLVWMVVLWLVPVLGPVGYWLFRLRRG' A
#
# COMPACT_ATOMS: atom_id res chain seq x y z
N MET A 1 -4.52 5.04 -21.49
CA MET A 1 -3.52 3.99 -21.17
C MET A 1 -2.09 4.54 -21.17
N ASP A 2 -1.90 5.85 -21.40
CA ASP A 2 -0.57 6.49 -21.56
C ASP A 2 0.15 6.79 -20.25
N LEU A 3 -0.55 6.75 -19.12
CA LEU A 3 0.03 6.92 -17.77
C LEU A 3 1.04 5.82 -17.45
N PHE A 4 0.77 4.59 -17.86
CA PHE A 4 1.67 3.44 -17.67
C PHE A 4 2.93 3.56 -18.53
N ALA A 5 2.78 4.07 -19.76
CA ALA A 5 3.92 4.30 -20.66
C ALA A 5 4.76 5.51 -20.24
N ARG A 6 4.14 6.54 -19.65
CA ARG A 6 4.84 7.78 -19.23
C ARG A 6 5.53 7.64 -17.87
N TYR A 7 4.99 6.84 -16.95
CA TYR A 7 5.57 6.63 -15.61
C TYR A 7 5.60 5.13 -15.22
N PRO A 8 6.32 4.29 -15.98
CA PRO A 8 6.32 2.85 -15.77
C PRO A 8 6.86 2.45 -14.39
N PHE A 9 7.83 3.21 -13.87
CA PHE A 9 8.41 2.97 -12.55
C PHE A 9 7.43 3.22 -11.41
N ILE A 10 6.67 4.32 -11.47
CA ILE A 10 5.65 4.64 -10.45
C ILE A 10 4.57 3.57 -10.47
N PHE A 11 4.12 3.16 -11.65
CA PHE A 11 3.15 2.08 -11.78
C PHE A 11 3.66 0.77 -11.17
N LEU A 12 4.90 0.38 -11.48
CA LEU A 12 5.51 -0.83 -10.92
C LEU A 12 5.59 -0.78 -9.40
N LEU A 13 5.98 0.36 -8.82
CA LEU A 13 6.02 0.53 -7.36
C LEU A 13 4.65 0.40 -6.72
N VAL A 14 3.61 1.00 -7.33
CA VAL A 14 2.24 0.90 -6.84
C VAL A 14 1.74 -0.54 -6.94
N ALA A 15 1.94 -1.21 -8.08
CA ALA A 15 1.56 -2.61 -8.27
C ALA A 15 2.27 -3.53 -7.27
N LEU A 16 3.57 -3.32 -7.06
CA LEU A 16 4.36 -4.07 -6.08
C LEU A 16 3.87 -3.83 -4.66
N ASN A 17 3.52 -2.59 -4.31
CA ASN A 17 2.96 -2.28 -2.99
C ASN A 17 1.67 -3.06 -2.74
N TYR A 18 0.71 -3.05 -3.67
CA TYR A 18 -0.53 -3.82 -3.54
C TYR A 18 -0.28 -5.34 -3.50
N ALA A 19 0.66 -5.85 -4.31
CA ALA A 19 1.03 -7.27 -4.27
C ALA A 19 1.58 -7.68 -2.89
N LEU A 20 2.45 -6.85 -2.30
CA LEU A 20 2.98 -7.07 -0.96
C LEU A 20 1.90 -7.02 0.11
N VAL A 21 0.93 -6.09 0.01
CA VAL A 21 -0.23 -6.04 0.92
C VAL A 21 -1.02 -7.34 0.87
N VAL A 22 -1.30 -7.87 -0.32
CA VAL A 22 -2.00 -9.15 -0.47
C VAL A 22 -1.19 -10.30 0.15
N VAL A 23 0.10 -10.37 -0.12
CA VAL A 23 0.99 -11.40 0.48
C VAL A 23 0.99 -11.29 2.00
N SER A 24 1.06 -10.08 2.55
CA SER A 24 1.00 -9.84 3.99
C SER A 24 -0.34 -10.26 4.58
N LEU A 25 -1.46 -9.97 3.92
CA LEU A 25 -2.79 -10.42 4.37
C LEU A 25 -2.91 -11.95 4.38
N VAL A 26 -2.45 -12.61 3.31
CA VAL A 26 -2.42 -14.08 3.23
C VAL A 26 -1.54 -14.64 4.36
N HIS A 27 -0.36 -14.08 4.58
CA HIS A 27 0.52 -14.52 5.67
C HIS A 27 -0.13 -14.30 7.04
N LEU A 28 -0.76 -13.15 7.25
CA LEU A 28 -1.46 -12.79 8.47
C LEU A 28 -2.63 -13.75 8.75
N ILE A 29 -3.34 -14.21 7.72
CA ILE A 29 -4.49 -15.12 7.85
C ILE A 29 -4.04 -16.58 8.05
N PHE A 30 -3.04 -17.04 7.31
CA PHE A 30 -2.72 -18.47 7.23
C PHE A 30 -1.48 -18.92 7.98
N ARG A 31 -0.53 -18.03 8.28
CA ARG A 31 0.80 -18.44 8.81
C ARG A 31 1.22 -17.77 10.11
N SER A 32 0.53 -16.74 10.58
CA SER A 32 1.03 -16.00 11.73
C SER A 32 0.60 -16.59 13.08
N HIS A 33 1.57 -16.86 13.95
CA HIS A 33 1.38 -17.04 15.40
C HIS A 33 1.12 -15.69 16.12
N TYR A 34 0.36 -14.78 15.51
CA TYR A 34 0.01 -13.52 16.15
C TYR A 34 -1.20 -13.68 17.05
N THR A 35 -1.17 -12.97 18.18
CA THR A 35 -2.36 -12.77 19.01
C THR A 35 -3.41 -11.98 18.22
N VAL A 36 -4.69 -12.13 18.60
CA VAL A 36 -5.82 -11.47 17.92
C VAL A 36 -5.61 -9.95 17.84
N ASN A 37 -5.09 -9.32 18.90
CA ASN A 37 -4.80 -7.89 18.93
C ASN A 37 -3.73 -7.48 17.92
N GLN A 38 -2.63 -8.23 17.83
CA GLN A 38 -1.58 -7.97 16.84
C GLN A 38 -2.11 -8.09 15.41
N ARG A 39 -3.00 -9.07 15.17
CA ARG A 39 -3.66 -9.24 13.87
C ARG A 39 -4.48 -8.03 13.46
N LEU A 40 -5.28 -7.50 14.39
CA LEU A 40 -6.09 -6.30 14.17
C LEU A 40 -5.22 -5.07 13.88
N VAL A 41 -4.14 -4.88 14.63
CA VAL A 41 -3.18 -3.80 14.38
C VAL A 41 -2.59 -3.91 12.97
N TRP A 42 -2.15 -5.11 12.55
CA TRP A 42 -1.61 -5.31 11.21
C TRP A 42 -2.62 -5.09 10.10
N MET A 43 -3.89 -5.45 10.31
CA MET A 43 -4.95 -5.11 9.36
C MET A 43 -5.08 -3.59 9.20
N VAL A 44 -5.11 -2.84 10.30
CA VAL A 44 -5.19 -1.36 10.25
C VAL A 44 -3.98 -0.76 9.52
N VAL A 45 -2.77 -1.23 9.84
CA VAL A 45 -1.52 -0.76 9.20
C VAL A 45 -1.53 -1.04 7.69
N LEU A 46 -1.95 -2.25 7.28
CA LEU A 46 -2.03 -2.63 5.86
C LEU A 46 -3.05 -1.83 5.07
N TRP A 47 -4.05 -1.23 5.72
CA TRP A 47 -4.99 -0.31 5.10
C TRP A 47 -4.49 1.14 5.07
N LEU A 48 -3.81 1.61 6.13
CA LEU A 48 -3.38 3.01 6.23
C LEU A 48 -2.13 3.30 5.40
N VAL A 49 -1.14 2.40 5.40
CA VAL A 49 0.16 2.64 4.73
C VAL A 49 0.03 2.87 3.22
N PRO A 50 -0.77 2.07 2.47
CA PRO A 50 -0.94 2.30 1.03
C PRO A 50 -1.61 3.66 0.70
N VAL A 51 -2.45 4.17 1.60
CA VAL A 51 -3.17 5.44 1.44
C VAL A 51 -2.23 6.65 1.59
N LEU A 52 -1.14 6.52 2.34
CA LEU A 52 -0.16 7.60 2.51
C LEU A 52 0.52 8.01 1.18
N GLY A 53 0.68 7.08 0.24
CA GLY A 53 1.25 7.39 -1.08
C GLY A 53 0.39 8.39 -1.88
N PRO A 54 -0.88 8.06 -2.17
CA PRO A 54 -1.82 8.98 -2.81
C PRO A 54 -1.99 10.30 -2.05
N VAL A 55 -2.13 10.26 -0.72
CA VAL A 55 -2.28 11.47 0.10
C VAL A 55 -1.04 12.35 0.00
N GLY A 56 0.16 11.77 0.10
CA GLY A 56 1.42 12.49 -0.06
C GLY A 56 1.56 13.12 -1.44
N TYR A 57 1.18 12.40 -2.50
CA TYR A 57 1.15 12.95 -3.85
C TYR A 57 0.20 14.15 -3.96
N TRP A 58 -0.99 14.05 -3.39
CA TRP A 58 -2.00 15.10 -3.44
C TRP A 58 -1.55 16.35 -2.68
N LEU A 59 -0.98 16.18 -1.49
CA LEU A 59 -0.40 17.28 -0.69
C LEU A 59 0.75 17.97 -1.42
N PHE A 60 1.63 17.21 -2.08
CA PHE A 60 2.75 17.78 -2.83
C PHE A 60 2.28 18.54 -4.07
N ARG A 61 1.21 18.08 -4.73
CA ARG A 61 0.57 18.79 -5.83
C ARG A 61 -0.07 20.10 -5.37
N LEU A 62 -0.78 20.09 -4.23
CA LEU A 62 -1.41 21.29 -3.67
C LEU A 62 -0.38 22.38 -3.31
N ARG A 63 0.82 21.99 -2.88
CA ARG A 63 1.91 22.94 -2.54
C ARG A 63 2.60 23.55 -3.76
N ARG A 64 2.41 23.01 -4.97
CA ARG A 64 3.06 23.50 -6.20
C ARG A 64 2.12 24.31 -7.12
N GLY A 65 0.84 24.41 -6.79
CA GLY A 65 -0.14 25.24 -7.50
C GLY A 65 -0.38 26.53 -6.73
#